data_AF-X0XQE5-F1
#
_entry.id   AF-X0XQE5-F1
#
_cell.length_a   1.000
_cell.length_b   1.000
_cell.length_c   1.000
_cell.angle_alpha   90.00
_cell.angle_beta   90.00
_cell.angle_gamma   90.00
#
_symmetry.space_group_name_H-M   'P 1'
#
loop_
_entity.id
_entity.type
_entity.pdbx_description
1 polymer ?
#
loop_
_entity_poly.entity_id
_entity_poly.type
_entity_poly.pdbx_seq_one_letter_code
_entity_poly.pdbx_strand_id
1 'polypeptide(L)'
;DKPLVMNSTESKILVELAQKKGVVNAVTFNHRFYPLVQQSRALIQQGGLGSLYIIQGGFHQDWLLYDTDYNWRVEAKEGGAVRAVGDIGTHWLDTIQFVTGLKVKAAFANLRTMVPVRKKPKASVETFAGKELKPSDYEKVPIDTEDCGIVLLKFVESEAMGVMSVSQVSAGRKCRLFYEIYGKSGGLSWDSEMPNQLWMGHRDEPNEILIKDPALMDSTAKPFARYPGGHAEGFPDSHT
;
A
#
# COMPACT_ATOMS: atom_id res chain seq x y z
N ASP A 1 -3.83 13.57 -6.80
CA ASP A 1 -3.38 12.17 -6.77
C ASP A 1 -2.33 12.03 -5.67
N LYS A 2 -1.86 10.82 -5.36
CA LYS A 2 -0.83 10.56 -4.35
C LYS A 2 0.57 10.41 -4.99
N PRO A 3 1.66 10.60 -4.23
CA PRO A 3 1.70 11.34 -2.97
C PRO A 3 1.23 12.78 -3.20
N LEU A 4 0.82 13.48 -2.13
CA LEU A 4 0.27 14.84 -2.27
C LEU A 4 1.25 15.77 -3.01
N VAL A 5 2.54 15.66 -2.66
CA VAL A 5 3.70 16.37 -3.22
C VAL A 5 4.99 15.62 -2.82
N MET A 6 6.16 16.15 -3.18
CA MET A 6 7.43 15.44 -3.03
C MET A 6 8.05 15.52 -1.63
N ASN A 7 7.68 16.52 -0.82
CA ASN A 7 8.21 16.67 0.53
C ASN A 7 7.21 17.30 1.52
N SER A 8 7.54 17.20 2.80
CA SER A 8 6.70 17.69 3.89
C SER A 8 6.50 19.20 3.85
N THR A 9 7.50 19.97 3.41
CA THR A 9 7.43 21.43 3.33
C THR A 9 6.36 21.86 2.32
N GLU A 10 6.37 21.27 1.13
CA GLU A 10 5.35 21.50 0.11
C GLU A 10 3.96 21.06 0.60
N SER A 11 3.88 19.91 1.28
CA SER A 11 2.57 19.38 1.72
C SER A 11 1.93 20.30 2.75
N LYS A 12 2.76 20.88 3.64
CA LYS A 12 2.31 21.84 4.65
C LYS A 12 1.69 23.07 3.99
N ILE A 13 2.31 23.61 2.94
CA ILE A 13 1.79 24.77 2.20
C ILE A 13 0.40 24.46 1.62
N LEU A 14 0.23 23.29 1.00
CA LEU A 14 -1.06 22.92 0.41
C LEU A 14 -2.15 22.70 1.47
N VAL A 15 -1.81 22.07 2.59
CA VAL A 15 -2.75 21.86 3.70
C VAL A 15 -3.19 23.19 4.31
N GLU A 16 -2.26 24.11 4.58
CA GLU A 16 -2.57 25.45 5.10
C GLU A 16 -3.42 26.25 4.11
N LEU A 17 -3.13 26.16 2.82
CA LEU A 17 -3.90 26.83 1.78
C LEU A 17 -5.32 26.28 1.68
N ALA A 18 -5.48 24.96 1.69
CA ALA A 18 -6.79 24.33 1.62
C ALA A 18 -7.66 24.70 2.83
N GLN A 19 -7.05 24.73 4.03
CA GLN A 19 -7.70 25.21 5.26
C GLN A 19 -8.12 26.68 5.14
N LYS A 20 -7.24 27.56 4.67
CA LYS A 20 -7.53 28.99 4.47
C LYS A 20 -8.66 29.22 3.46
N LYS A 21 -8.76 28.38 2.44
CA LYS A 21 -9.77 28.50 1.38
C LYS A 21 -11.09 27.80 1.71
N GLY A 22 -11.13 26.97 2.76
CA GLY A 22 -12.32 26.23 3.14
C GLY A 22 -12.79 25.24 2.06
N VAL A 23 -11.84 24.69 1.28
CA VAL A 23 -12.16 23.77 0.18
C VAL A 23 -11.92 22.32 0.60
N VAL A 24 -12.76 21.43 0.07
CA VAL A 24 -12.54 20.00 0.18
C VAL A 24 -11.24 19.64 -0.53
N ASN A 25 -10.40 18.86 0.14
CA ASN A 25 -9.15 18.35 -0.38
C ASN A 25 -9.03 16.87 -0.01
N ALA A 26 -8.46 16.06 -0.90
CA ALA A 26 -8.36 14.62 -0.72
C ALA A 26 -7.09 14.09 -1.41
N VAL A 27 -6.57 13.00 -0.86
CA VAL A 27 -5.50 12.19 -1.44
C VAL A 27 -6.07 10.83 -1.78
N THR A 28 -5.73 10.31 -2.96
CA THR A 28 -6.28 9.12 -3.60
C THR A 28 -5.72 7.83 -3.00
N PHE A 29 -5.96 7.60 -1.71
CA PHE A 29 -5.70 6.31 -1.07
C PHE A 29 -6.88 5.37 -1.28
N ASN A 30 -7.01 4.84 -2.50
CA ASN A 30 -8.12 4.00 -2.94
C ASN A 30 -8.26 2.69 -2.15
N HIS A 31 -7.18 2.17 -1.56
CA HIS A 31 -7.24 0.92 -0.77
C HIS A 31 -8.20 0.99 0.42
N ARG A 32 -8.49 2.19 0.95
CA ARG A 32 -9.49 2.40 2.01
C ARG A 32 -10.90 1.96 1.60
N PHE A 33 -11.19 1.95 0.30
CA PHE A 33 -12.54 1.73 -0.23
C PHE A 33 -12.82 0.26 -0.55
N TYR A 34 -11.84 -0.65 -0.36
CA TYR A 34 -12.15 -2.06 -0.42
C TYR A 34 -13.14 -2.43 0.71
N PRO A 35 -14.21 -3.17 0.40
CA PRO A 35 -15.23 -3.55 1.39
C PRO A 35 -14.64 -4.22 2.64
N LEU A 36 -13.70 -5.15 2.44
CA LEU A 36 -13.09 -5.87 3.56
C LEU A 36 -12.02 -5.07 4.29
N VAL A 37 -11.48 -3.98 3.71
CA VAL A 37 -10.68 -3.00 4.46
C VAL A 37 -11.56 -2.18 5.40
N GLN A 38 -12.77 -1.81 4.96
CA GLN A 38 -13.77 -1.16 5.82
C GLN A 38 -14.25 -2.10 6.93
N GLN A 39 -14.43 -3.39 6.62
CA GLN A 39 -14.75 -4.41 7.61
C GLN A 39 -13.64 -4.53 8.67
N SER A 40 -12.37 -4.62 8.25
CA SER A 40 -11.22 -4.65 9.17
C SER A 40 -11.21 -3.43 10.09
N ARG A 41 -11.47 -2.25 9.53
CA ARG A 41 -11.56 -1.00 10.28
C ARG A 41 -12.66 -1.07 11.35
N ALA A 42 -13.87 -1.46 10.95
CA ALA A 42 -15.01 -1.55 11.87
C ALA A 42 -14.69 -2.51 13.03
N LEU A 43 -14.24 -3.72 12.73
CA LEU A 43 -13.89 -4.74 13.73
C LEU A 43 -12.82 -4.25 14.71
N ILE A 44 -11.73 -3.67 14.19
CA ILE A 44 -10.60 -3.26 15.04
C ILE A 44 -10.97 -2.05 15.90
N GLN A 45 -11.61 -1.02 15.31
CA GLN A 45 -11.95 0.20 16.05
C GLN A 45 -13.11 0.00 17.05
N GLN A 46 -13.94 -1.03 16.86
CA GLN A 46 -14.92 -1.48 17.85
C GLN A 46 -14.31 -2.36 18.95
N GLY A 47 -13.00 -2.63 18.90
CA GLY A 47 -12.28 -3.39 19.94
C GLY A 47 -12.27 -4.90 19.73
N GLY A 48 -12.64 -5.40 18.55
CA GLY A 48 -12.76 -6.85 18.27
C GLY A 48 -11.46 -7.64 18.47
N LEU A 49 -10.29 -7.01 18.33
CA LEU A 49 -9.00 -7.65 18.60
C LEU A 49 -8.43 -7.33 20.00
N GLY A 50 -9.13 -6.53 20.80
CA GLY A 50 -8.61 -6.00 22.06
C GLY A 50 -7.37 -5.13 21.85
N SER A 51 -6.43 -5.14 22.81
CA SER A 51 -5.15 -4.43 22.67
C SER A 51 -4.32 -5.03 21.54
N LEU A 52 -3.89 -4.21 20.58
CA LEU A 52 -3.06 -4.64 19.46
C LEU A 52 -1.62 -4.89 19.90
N TYR A 53 -1.01 -5.96 19.40
CA TYR A 53 0.35 -6.37 19.71
C TYR A 53 1.29 -6.23 18.52
N ILE A 54 0.90 -6.76 17.36
CA ILE A 54 1.73 -6.79 16.15
C ILE A 54 0.87 -6.33 14.97
N ILE A 55 1.44 -5.43 14.18
CA ILE A 55 0.90 -5.00 12.89
C ILE A 55 1.99 -5.24 11.85
N GLN A 56 1.79 -6.21 10.97
CA GLN A 56 2.78 -6.59 9.97
C GLN A 56 2.20 -6.68 8.58
N GLY A 57 3.05 -6.52 7.57
CA GLY A 57 2.64 -6.66 6.18
C GLY A 57 3.55 -5.97 5.20
N GLY A 58 2.99 -5.58 4.07
CA GLY A 58 3.74 -4.84 3.07
C GLY A 58 2.98 -4.52 1.81
N PHE A 59 3.70 -3.89 0.89
CA PHE A 59 3.28 -3.70 -0.50
C PHE A 59 4.37 -4.22 -1.43
N HIS A 60 4.08 -5.30 -2.14
CA HIS A 60 5.02 -5.98 -3.04
C HIS A 60 4.55 -5.98 -4.50
N GLN A 61 5.49 -5.73 -5.40
CA GLN A 61 5.34 -5.80 -6.86
C GLN A 61 6.60 -6.41 -7.48
N ASP A 62 6.52 -6.84 -8.75
CA ASP A 62 7.62 -7.42 -9.51
C ASP A 62 8.02 -6.64 -10.78
N TRP A 63 7.33 -5.53 -11.08
CA TRP A 63 7.49 -4.84 -12.37
C TRP A 63 8.83 -4.11 -12.57
N LEU A 64 9.66 -3.98 -11.53
CA LEU A 64 11.00 -3.39 -11.59
C LEU A 64 12.13 -4.42 -11.40
N LEU A 65 11.82 -5.71 -11.52
CA LEU A 65 12.77 -6.80 -11.28
C LEU A 65 13.99 -6.76 -12.21
N TYR A 66 13.80 -6.40 -13.48
CA TYR A 66 14.87 -6.43 -14.47
C TYR A 66 15.56 -5.08 -14.62
N ASP A 67 16.84 -5.12 -15.04
CA ASP A 67 17.62 -3.91 -15.29
C ASP A 67 17.11 -3.10 -16.49
N THR A 68 16.28 -3.69 -17.34
CA THR A 68 15.58 -3.02 -18.45
C THR A 68 14.29 -2.33 -18.05
N ASP A 69 13.75 -2.60 -16.86
CA ASP A 69 12.50 -1.99 -16.41
C ASP A 69 12.78 -0.55 -16.01
N TYR A 70 12.23 0.40 -16.78
CA TYR A 70 12.57 1.81 -16.65
C TYR A 70 11.38 2.70 -16.97
N ASN A 71 11.11 3.67 -16.08
CA ASN A 71 10.28 4.83 -16.36
C ASN A 71 10.71 5.98 -15.43
N TRP A 72 10.06 7.14 -15.55
CA TRP A 72 10.37 8.32 -14.76
C TRP A 72 10.39 8.09 -13.24
N ARG A 73 9.68 7.07 -12.70
CA ARG A 73 9.64 6.79 -11.25
C ARG A 73 10.99 6.35 -10.68
N VAL A 74 11.89 5.82 -11.51
CA VAL A 74 13.23 5.46 -11.05
C VAL A 74 14.18 6.66 -10.99
N GLU A 75 13.78 7.80 -11.57
CA GLU A 75 14.56 9.03 -11.61
C GLU A 75 14.18 9.94 -10.42
N ALA A 76 15.10 10.12 -9.47
CA ALA A 76 14.84 10.92 -8.26
C ALA A 76 14.44 12.38 -8.55
N LYS A 77 14.88 12.92 -9.70
CA LYS A 77 14.55 14.28 -10.13
C LYS A 77 13.07 14.46 -10.47
N GLU A 78 12.41 13.38 -10.90
CA GLU A 78 10.99 13.39 -11.29
C GLU A 78 10.11 12.84 -10.16
N GLY A 79 10.54 11.75 -9.52
CA GLY A 79 9.76 11.04 -8.49
C GLY A 79 10.09 11.38 -7.03
N GLY A 80 11.11 12.21 -6.79
CA GLY A 80 11.63 12.49 -5.46
C GLY A 80 12.67 11.46 -4.99
N ALA A 81 13.29 11.73 -3.84
CA ALA A 81 14.40 10.94 -3.30
C ALA A 81 14.01 9.55 -2.76
N VAL A 82 12.70 9.28 -2.64
CA VAL A 82 12.16 8.05 -2.04
C VAL A 82 11.16 7.45 -3.03
N ARG A 83 11.49 6.28 -3.60
CA ARG A 83 10.68 5.62 -4.63
C ARG A 83 9.73 4.60 -4.04
N ALA A 84 10.18 3.39 -3.70
CA ALA A 84 9.28 2.29 -3.33
C ALA A 84 8.43 2.65 -2.10
N VAL A 85 9.01 3.30 -1.08
CA VAL A 85 8.25 3.74 0.10
C VAL A 85 7.23 4.82 -0.28
N GLY A 86 7.61 5.80 -1.12
CA GLY A 86 6.72 6.87 -1.57
C GLY A 86 5.58 6.37 -2.48
N ASP A 87 5.90 5.48 -3.40
CA ASP A 87 5.04 4.98 -4.49
C ASP A 87 4.11 3.86 -4.04
N ILE A 88 4.51 2.96 -3.15
CA ILE A 88 3.61 1.87 -2.70
C ILE A 88 3.59 1.72 -1.17
N GLY A 89 4.69 2.01 -0.47
CA GLY A 89 4.73 1.97 0.99
C GLY A 89 3.71 2.93 1.64
N THR A 90 3.49 4.12 1.07
CA THR A 90 2.49 5.08 1.57
C THR A 90 1.07 4.54 1.53
N HIS A 91 0.70 3.69 0.56
CA HIS A 91 -0.62 3.04 0.55
C HIS A 91 -0.79 2.09 1.73
N TRP A 92 0.25 1.34 2.07
CA TRP A 92 0.21 0.44 3.22
C TRP A 92 0.15 1.21 4.54
N LEU A 93 1.01 2.23 4.70
CA LEU A 93 1.01 3.10 5.89
C LEU A 93 -0.34 3.79 6.09
N ASP A 94 -0.95 4.24 5.01
CA ASP A 94 -2.28 4.83 5.03
C ASP A 94 -3.35 3.82 5.45
N THR A 95 -3.36 2.65 4.82
CA THR A 95 -4.34 1.58 5.09
C THR A 95 -4.27 1.12 6.54
N ILE A 96 -3.07 0.95 7.10
CA ILE A 96 -2.91 0.54 8.51
C ILE A 96 -3.40 1.61 9.47
N GLN A 97 -3.06 2.88 9.26
CA GLN A 97 -3.55 3.96 10.11
C GLN A 97 -5.08 4.11 9.99
N PHE A 98 -5.62 3.90 8.79
CA PHE A 98 -7.06 3.92 8.55
C PHE A 98 -7.79 2.79 9.27
N VAL A 99 -7.29 1.56 9.15
CA VAL A 99 -7.90 0.37 9.77
C VAL A 99 -7.77 0.40 11.29
N THR A 100 -6.57 0.68 11.81
CA THR A 100 -6.32 0.62 13.26
C THR A 100 -6.75 1.88 14.01
N GLY A 101 -6.86 3.03 13.32
CA GLY A 101 -7.02 4.34 13.95
C GLY A 101 -5.74 4.87 14.62
N LEU A 102 -4.65 4.09 14.63
CA LEU A 102 -3.37 4.49 15.20
C LEU A 102 -2.63 5.44 14.27
N LYS A 103 -1.81 6.32 14.85
CA LYS A 103 -0.91 7.20 14.11
C LYS A 103 0.53 6.72 14.28
N VAL A 104 1.31 6.76 13.20
CA VAL A 104 2.75 6.47 13.28
C VAL A 104 3.45 7.57 14.09
N LYS A 105 4.21 7.16 15.11
CA LYS A 105 5.01 8.04 15.99
C LYS A 105 6.48 8.11 15.55
N ALA A 106 7.05 6.98 15.18
CA ALA A 106 8.45 6.86 14.80
C ALA A 106 8.65 5.70 13.84
N ALA A 107 9.70 5.80 13.02
CA ALA A 107 10.10 4.76 12.07
C ALA A 107 11.60 4.50 12.15
N PHE A 108 12.00 3.25 11.90
CA PHE A 108 13.38 2.86 11.66
C PHE A 108 13.44 2.04 10.36
N ALA A 109 14.16 2.53 9.35
CA ALA A 109 14.12 1.98 8.00
C ALA A 109 15.49 1.46 7.56
N ASN A 110 15.49 0.30 6.90
CA ASN A 110 16.61 -0.19 6.11
C ASN A 110 16.15 -0.28 4.65
N LEU A 111 16.64 0.65 3.82
CA LEU A 111 16.27 0.78 2.42
C LEU A 111 17.41 0.31 1.52
N ARG A 112 17.08 -0.27 0.36
CA ARG A 112 18.04 -0.83 -0.59
C ARG A 112 17.65 -0.52 -2.02
N THR A 113 18.68 -0.35 -2.85
CA THR A 113 18.58 -0.37 -4.32
C THR A 113 19.22 -1.67 -4.80
N MET A 114 18.39 -2.67 -5.05
CA MET A 114 18.81 -3.99 -5.52
C MET A 114 19.29 -3.96 -6.97
N VAL A 115 18.72 -3.06 -7.79
CA VAL A 115 19.14 -2.82 -9.18
C VAL A 115 19.77 -1.42 -9.28
N PRO A 116 21.07 -1.26 -8.96
CA PRO A 116 21.72 0.05 -8.85
C PRO A 116 22.01 0.71 -10.20
N VAL A 117 21.92 -0.03 -11.31
CA VAL A 117 22.10 0.49 -12.67
C VAL A 117 21.01 -0.10 -13.55
N ARG A 118 20.26 0.77 -14.23
CA ARG A 118 19.21 0.38 -15.17
C ARG A 118 19.55 0.82 -16.59
N LYS A 119 18.92 0.18 -17.58
CA LYS A 119 19.06 0.43 -19.00
C LYS A 119 17.88 1.29 -19.47
N LYS A 120 18.11 2.59 -19.66
CA LYS A 120 17.13 3.54 -20.22
C LYS A 120 17.15 3.45 -21.75
N PRO A 121 16.02 3.22 -22.43
CA PRO A 121 15.96 3.32 -23.88
C PRO A 121 16.31 4.75 -24.34
N LYS A 122 17.19 4.88 -25.35
CA LYS A 122 17.61 6.19 -25.89
C LYS A 122 16.53 6.89 -26.71
N ALA A 123 15.55 6.15 -27.21
CA ALA A 123 14.42 6.66 -27.98
C ALA A 123 13.11 6.27 -27.29
N SER A 124 12.06 7.09 -27.47
CA SER A 124 10.70 6.74 -27.06
C SER A 124 10.28 5.46 -27.78
N VAL A 125 10.13 4.37 -27.03
CA VAL A 125 9.72 3.09 -27.58
C VAL A 125 8.21 3.18 -27.82
N GLU A 126 7.77 3.24 -29.07
CA GLU A 126 6.36 2.98 -29.38
C GLU A 126 6.07 1.50 -29.08
N THR A 127 5.22 1.26 -28.09
CA THR A 127 4.93 -0.04 -27.47
C THR A 127 4.43 -1.13 -28.45
N PHE A 128 4.21 -0.80 -29.73
CA PHE A 128 3.65 -1.71 -30.74
C PHE A 128 4.47 -1.83 -32.04
N ALA A 129 5.67 -1.25 -32.14
CA ALA A 129 6.43 -1.22 -33.41
C ALA A 129 7.33 -2.44 -33.70
N GLY A 130 7.29 -3.50 -32.87
CA GLY A 130 7.93 -4.79 -33.18
C GLY A 130 9.46 -4.80 -33.35
N LYS A 131 10.16 -3.71 -33.00
CA LYS A 131 11.63 -3.68 -33.00
C LYS A 131 12.17 -4.25 -31.69
N GLU A 132 12.87 -5.37 -31.75
CA GLU A 132 13.72 -5.82 -30.65
C GLU A 132 14.85 -4.80 -30.43
N LEU A 133 14.93 -4.27 -29.21
CA LEU A 133 15.97 -3.31 -28.82
C LEU A 133 17.32 -4.04 -28.65
N LYS A 134 18.36 -3.49 -29.25
CA LYS A 134 19.74 -3.97 -29.10
C LYS A 134 20.39 -3.33 -27.87
N PRO A 135 21.46 -3.94 -27.30
CA PRO A 135 22.20 -3.32 -26.20
C PRO A 135 22.69 -1.89 -26.48
N SER A 136 22.97 -1.54 -27.75
CA SER A 136 23.35 -0.19 -28.18
C SER A 136 22.25 0.85 -28.03
N ASP A 137 20.98 0.42 -27.97
CA ASP A 137 19.80 1.27 -27.95
C ASP A 137 19.47 1.75 -26.52
N TYR A 138 20.27 1.30 -25.55
CA TYR A 138 20.14 1.67 -24.14
C TYR A 138 21.31 2.53 -23.67
N GLU A 139 21.01 3.39 -22.71
CA GLU A 139 21.96 4.07 -21.85
C GLU A 139 21.92 3.46 -20.46
N LYS A 140 23.09 3.27 -19.83
CA LYS A 140 23.17 2.83 -18.44
C LYS A 140 23.01 4.02 -17.51
N VAL A 141 21.99 3.97 -16.67
CA VAL A 141 21.65 5.04 -15.73
C VAL A 141 21.84 4.52 -14.30
N PRO A 142 22.68 5.15 -13.47
CA PRO A 142 22.76 4.82 -12.04
C PRO A 142 21.45 5.23 -11.34
N ILE A 143 20.99 4.39 -10.42
CA ILE A 143 19.76 4.59 -9.65
C ILE A 143 20.12 4.87 -8.19
N ASP A 144 19.65 6.00 -7.69
CA ASP A 144 19.85 6.49 -6.32
C ASP A 144 18.60 6.36 -5.43
N THR A 145 17.51 5.80 -5.97
CA THR A 145 16.25 5.53 -5.26
C THR A 145 16.11 4.06 -4.86
N GLU A 146 15.44 3.80 -3.74
CA GLU A 146 15.24 2.45 -3.22
C GLU A 146 14.16 1.67 -4.00
N ASP A 147 14.39 0.39 -4.30
CA ASP A 147 13.37 -0.53 -4.89
C ASP A 147 12.77 -1.45 -3.83
N CYS A 148 13.39 -1.53 -2.65
CA CYS A 148 12.85 -2.27 -1.54
C CYS A 148 13.34 -1.76 -0.19
N GLY A 149 12.65 -2.18 0.87
CA GLY A 149 13.04 -1.85 2.23
C GLY A 149 12.19 -2.53 3.28
N ILE A 150 12.68 -2.45 4.51
CA ILE A 150 11.97 -2.87 5.72
C ILE A 150 11.90 -1.65 6.65
N VAL A 151 10.71 -1.37 7.17
CA VAL A 151 10.44 -0.23 8.04
C VAL A 151 9.78 -0.73 9.31
N LEU A 152 10.46 -0.59 10.45
CA LEU A 152 9.89 -0.80 11.77
C LEU A 152 9.16 0.47 12.21
N LEU A 153 8.01 0.31 12.85
CA LEU A 153 7.12 1.41 13.22
C LEU A 153 6.76 1.34 14.70
N LYS A 154 6.68 2.51 15.32
CA LYS A 154 6.02 2.73 16.61
C LYS A 154 4.78 3.58 16.41
N PHE A 155 3.77 3.38 17.22
CA PHE A 155 2.51 4.12 17.15
C PHE A 155 2.33 5.06 18.34
N VAL A 156 1.50 6.09 18.16
CA VAL A 156 1.10 7.01 19.22
C VAL A 156 0.16 6.27 20.17
N GLU A 157 0.40 6.39 21.49
CA GLU A 157 -0.50 5.88 22.55
C GLU A 157 -0.86 4.39 22.40
N SER A 158 0.06 3.59 21.85
CA SER A 158 -0.11 2.15 21.65
C SER A 158 1.21 1.41 21.81
N GLU A 159 1.15 0.24 22.44
CA GLU A 159 2.27 -0.69 22.59
C GLU A 159 2.44 -1.61 21.37
N ALA A 160 1.57 -1.48 20.35
CA ALA A 160 1.67 -2.28 19.14
C ALA A 160 3.00 -2.04 18.42
N MET A 161 3.62 -3.14 17.97
CA MET A 161 4.82 -3.10 17.14
C MET A 161 4.44 -3.20 15.67
N GLY A 162 4.97 -2.30 14.85
CA GLY A 162 4.72 -2.31 13.41
C GLY A 162 5.92 -2.75 12.59
N VAL A 163 5.69 -3.51 11.53
CA VAL A 163 6.69 -3.77 10.49
C VAL A 163 6.05 -3.74 9.10
N MET A 164 6.63 -2.93 8.22
CA MET A 164 6.28 -2.87 6.81
C MET A 164 7.46 -3.36 5.97
N SER A 165 7.19 -4.29 5.06
CA SER A 165 8.09 -4.58 3.95
C SER A 165 7.57 -3.91 2.68
N VAL A 166 8.46 -3.36 1.87
CA VAL A 166 8.09 -2.74 0.59
C VAL A 166 9.06 -3.22 -0.47
N SER A 167 8.56 -3.56 -1.66
CA SER A 167 9.41 -4.08 -2.73
C SER A 167 8.74 -3.94 -4.09
N GLN A 168 9.50 -3.48 -5.08
CA GLN A 168 9.12 -3.49 -6.51
C GLN A 168 9.88 -4.57 -7.31
N VAL A 169 10.64 -5.41 -6.60
CA VAL A 169 11.51 -6.47 -7.14
C VAL A 169 11.15 -7.85 -6.56
N SER A 170 9.91 -8.01 -6.08
CA SER A 170 9.42 -9.26 -5.48
C SER A 170 8.78 -10.16 -6.53
N ALA A 171 9.62 -10.89 -7.27
CA ALA A 171 9.22 -11.79 -8.36
C ALA A 171 7.93 -12.59 -8.04
N GLY A 172 6.91 -12.47 -8.89
CA GLY A 172 5.64 -13.17 -8.77
C GLY A 172 4.52 -12.37 -8.08
N ARG A 173 4.83 -11.32 -7.32
CA ARG A 173 3.82 -10.42 -6.76
C ARG A 173 3.45 -9.33 -7.74
N LYS A 174 2.17 -9.20 -8.06
CA LYS A 174 1.70 -8.28 -9.11
C LYS A 174 1.41 -6.91 -8.54
N CYS A 175 0.58 -6.88 -7.50
CA CYS A 175 0.21 -5.64 -6.82
C CYS A 175 -0.36 -5.96 -5.44
N ARG A 176 0.50 -6.49 -4.57
CA ARG A 176 0.09 -7.10 -3.31
C ARG A 176 0.29 -6.14 -2.14
N LEU A 177 -0.76 -5.41 -1.77
CA LEU A 177 -0.90 -4.80 -0.45
C LEU A 177 -1.54 -5.82 0.48
N PHE A 178 -0.83 -6.20 1.54
CA PHE A 178 -1.34 -7.16 2.52
C PHE A 178 -0.99 -6.73 3.94
N TYR A 179 -1.80 -7.16 4.89
CA TYR A 179 -1.53 -6.94 6.30
C TYR A 179 -2.06 -8.09 7.17
N GLU A 180 -1.41 -8.24 8.31
CA GLU A 180 -1.81 -9.10 9.42
C GLU A 180 -1.74 -8.27 10.70
N ILE A 181 -2.81 -8.30 11.48
CA ILE A 181 -2.94 -7.53 12.72
C ILE A 181 -3.33 -8.52 13.81
N TYR A 182 -2.53 -8.57 14.87
CA TYR A 182 -2.74 -9.46 16.00
C TYR A 182 -2.92 -8.64 17.26
N GLY A 183 -3.95 -8.98 18.03
CA GLY A 183 -4.22 -8.39 19.33
C GLY A 183 -4.53 -9.45 20.39
N LYS A 184 -4.89 -8.96 21.57
CA LYS A 184 -5.24 -9.78 22.74
C LYS A 184 -6.30 -10.84 22.45
N SER A 185 -7.30 -10.49 21.65
CA SER A 185 -8.51 -11.31 21.48
C SER A 185 -8.55 -12.09 20.17
N GLY A 186 -7.58 -11.89 19.27
CA GLY A 186 -7.57 -12.57 17.97
C GLY A 186 -6.63 -11.94 16.96
N GLY A 187 -6.74 -12.41 15.72
CA GLY A 187 -5.98 -11.90 14.58
C GLY A 187 -6.87 -11.59 13.38
N LEU A 188 -6.34 -10.81 12.45
CA LEU A 188 -7.02 -10.45 11.22
C LEU A 188 -6.00 -10.33 10.09
N SER A 189 -6.31 -10.82 8.90
CA SER A 189 -5.44 -10.72 7.72
C SER A 189 -6.22 -10.45 6.44
N TRP A 190 -5.68 -9.57 5.61
CA TRP A 190 -6.23 -9.22 4.31
C TRP A 190 -5.13 -9.08 3.26
N ASP A 191 -5.46 -9.43 2.02
CA ASP A 191 -4.56 -9.42 0.87
C ASP A 191 -5.28 -8.85 -0.36
N SER A 192 -4.73 -7.80 -0.98
CA SER A 192 -5.32 -7.17 -2.16
C SER A 192 -5.31 -8.04 -3.41
N GLU A 193 -4.50 -9.10 -3.48
CA GLU A 193 -4.57 -10.10 -4.55
C GLU A 193 -5.75 -11.08 -4.34
N MET A 194 -6.34 -11.11 -3.14
CA MET A 194 -7.55 -11.86 -2.79
C MET A 194 -8.56 -10.94 -2.08
N PRO A 195 -9.00 -9.83 -2.72
CA PRO A 195 -9.61 -8.70 -2.02
C PRO A 195 -10.99 -9.00 -1.41
N ASN A 196 -11.61 -10.12 -1.80
CA ASN A 196 -12.92 -10.58 -1.37
C ASN A 196 -12.86 -11.61 -0.24
N GLN A 197 -11.70 -11.83 0.37
CA GLN A 197 -11.52 -12.71 1.53
C GLN A 197 -10.85 -11.95 2.68
N LEU A 198 -11.34 -12.16 3.89
CA LEU A 198 -10.76 -11.65 5.13
C LEU A 198 -10.59 -12.83 6.09
N TRP A 199 -9.36 -13.10 6.50
CA TRP A 199 -9.11 -14.11 7.51
C TRP A 199 -9.28 -13.52 8.90
N MET A 200 -9.98 -14.26 9.76
CA MET A 200 -10.17 -13.95 11.17
C MET A 200 -9.59 -15.10 12.00
N GLY A 201 -8.67 -14.75 12.89
CA GLY A 201 -7.86 -15.68 13.67
C GLY A 201 -8.34 -15.80 15.10
N HIS A 202 -8.53 -17.03 15.56
CA HIS A 202 -9.01 -17.33 16.90
C HIS A 202 -8.09 -18.35 17.60
N ARG A 203 -7.99 -18.27 18.92
CA ARG A 203 -7.16 -19.21 19.72
C ARG A 203 -7.95 -20.44 20.15
N ASP A 204 -9.16 -20.22 20.66
CA ASP A 204 -9.95 -21.22 21.37
C ASP A 204 -11.13 -21.75 20.51
N GLU A 205 -11.20 -21.35 19.25
CA GLU A 205 -12.17 -21.80 18.24
C GLU A 205 -11.51 -21.81 16.85
N PRO A 206 -12.13 -22.45 15.83
CA PRO A 206 -11.60 -22.47 14.48
C PRO A 206 -11.45 -21.06 13.89
N ASN A 207 -10.45 -20.88 13.04
CA ASN A 207 -10.34 -19.67 12.23
C ASN A 207 -11.48 -19.56 11.21
N GLU A 208 -11.80 -18.33 10.84
CA GLU A 208 -12.83 -18.03 9.87
C GLU A 208 -12.24 -17.35 8.63
N ILE A 209 -12.89 -17.55 7.49
CA ILE A 209 -12.70 -16.74 6.29
C ILE A 209 -14.03 -16.04 6.02
N LEU A 210 -14.07 -14.74 6.29
CA LEU A 210 -15.19 -13.92 5.87
C LEU A 210 -15.05 -13.65 4.37
N ILE A 211 -15.93 -14.28 3.59
CA ILE A 211 -16.14 -13.93 2.18
C ILE A 211 -16.93 -12.63 2.13
N LYS A 212 -16.51 -11.71 1.26
CA LYS A 212 -17.22 -10.44 1.08
C LYS A 212 -18.70 -10.68 0.76
N ASP A 213 -19.55 -10.32 1.71
CA ASP A 213 -21.00 -10.35 1.58
C ASP A 213 -21.60 -9.18 2.39
N PRO A 214 -22.28 -8.21 1.74
CA PRO A 214 -22.94 -7.10 2.43
C PRO A 214 -23.91 -7.53 3.55
N ALA A 215 -24.44 -8.77 3.53
CA ALA A 215 -25.32 -9.30 4.58
C ALA A 215 -24.59 -9.76 5.85
N LEU A 216 -23.29 -10.07 5.74
CA LEU A 216 -22.45 -10.55 6.84
C LEU A 216 -21.47 -9.48 7.37
N MET A 217 -21.40 -8.34 6.70
CA MET A 217 -20.51 -7.23 7.04
C MET A 217 -21.13 -6.29 8.09
N ASP A 218 -20.26 -5.58 8.80
CA ASP A 218 -20.65 -4.51 9.71
C ASP A 218 -21.45 -3.42 8.97
N SER A 219 -22.44 -2.85 9.66
CA SER A 219 -23.33 -1.82 9.11
C SER A 219 -22.60 -0.59 8.53
N THR A 220 -21.42 -0.26 9.05
CA THR A 220 -20.58 0.85 8.59
C THR A 220 -19.71 0.48 7.39
N ALA A 221 -19.43 -0.82 7.19
CA ALA A 221 -18.64 -1.34 6.08
C ALA A 221 -19.51 -1.75 4.89
N LYS A 222 -20.74 -2.22 5.13
CA LYS A 222 -21.72 -2.65 4.13
C LYS A 222 -21.90 -1.67 2.96
N PRO A 223 -21.98 -0.33 3.15
CA PRO A 223 -22.17 0.62 2.05
C PRO A 223 -21.05 0.61 1.00
N PHE A 224 -19.89 0.04 1.33
CA PHE A 224 -18.76 -0.07 0.40
C PHE A 224 -18.82 -1.34 -0.46
N ALA A 225 -19.62 -2.34 -0.09
CA ALA A 225 -19.86 -3.53 -0.89
C ALA A 225 -21.07 -3.32 -1.82
N ARG A 226 -20.79 -3.09 -3.11
CA ARG A 226 -21.83 -2.74 -4.10
C ARG A 226 -22.51 -3.96 -4.68
N TYR A 227 -21.78 -5.07 -4.79
CA TYR A 227 -22.33 -6.32 -5.29
C TYR A 227 -22.69 -7.30 -4.16
N PRO A 228 -23.70 -8.17 -4.37
CA PRO A 228 -24.07 -9.22 -3.43
C PRO A 228 -22.93 -10.19 -3.10
N GLY A 229 -23.11 -10.99 -2.04
CA GLY A 229 -22.22 -12.09 -1.69
C GLY A 229 -21.87 -12.97 -2.90
N GLY A 230 -20.60 -13.37 -2.98
CA GLY A 230 -20.06 -14.18 -4.07
C GLY A 230 -19.71 -13.44 -5.37
N HIS A 231 -20.16 -12.19 -5.54
CA HIS A 231 -19.76 -11.37 -6.69
C HIS A 231 -18.50 -10.57 -6.35
N ALA A 232 -17.44 -10.80 -7.12
CA ALA A 232 -16.13 -10.22 -6.86
C ALA A 232 -16.10 -8.70 -7.11
N GLU A 233 -15.50 -7.98 -6.17
CA GLU A 233 -15.07 -6.59 -6.34
C GLU A 233 -13.54 -6.52 -6.40
N GLY A 234 -13.03 -5.54 -7.13
CA GLY A 234 -11.60 -5.36 -7.36
C GLY A 234 -11.19 -3.88 -7.42
N PHE A 235 -10.05 -3.64 -8.05
CA PHE A 235 -9.44 -2.31 -8.11
C PHE A 235 -10.36 -1.22 -8.70
N PRO A 236 -11.08 -1.43 -9.82
CA PRO A 236 -11.97 -0.41 -10.37
C PRO A 236 -13.05 0.06 -9.40
N ASP A 237 -13.58 -0.86 -8.58
CA ASP A 237 -14.67 -0.58 -7.63
C ASP A 237 -14.22 0.35 -6.48
N SER A 238 -12.92 0.35 -6.16
CA SER A 238 -12.32 1.20 -5.12
C SER A 238 -12.20 2.70 -5.48
N HIS A 239 -12.62 3.09 -6.68
CA HIS A 239 -12.50 4.46 -7.22
C HIS A 239 -13.86 5.18 -7.36
N THR A 240 -14.92 4.53 -6.90
CA THR A 240 -16.30 5.01 -7.06
C THR A 240 -16.95 5.21 -5.71
#